data_AF-A0A841AEG6-F1
#
_entry.id   AF-A0A841AEG6-F1
#
_cell.length_a   1.000
_cell.length_b   1.000
_cell.length_c   1.000
_cell.angle_alpha   90.00
_cell.angle_beta   90.00
_cell.angle_gamma   90.00
#
_symmetry.space_group_name_H-M   'P 1'
#
loop_
_entity.id
_entity.type
_entity.pdbx_description
1 polymer ?
#
loop_
_entity_poly.entity_id
_entity_poly.type
_entity_poly.pdbx_seq_one_letter_code
_entity_poly.pdbx_strand_id
1 'polypeptide(L)'
;MIPAQHSARAIDEGVLIARSALTLMAKNHLIVGTLRRDESLASLDLPGFVRDELRRLADEQSASAERMEVEEGAAAQAFGALRHQHDYRPADLQTLRQRADIYRALAAELLRLRDDAQLVSSVAEDARADAWTEIGAVLDARLDMLVAISAEADTRAARMRAVQRDVGNLDRRFLGWQTD
;
A
#
# COMPACT_ATOMS: atom_id res chain seq x y z
N MET A 1 -12.80 -36.17 -2.19
CA MET A 1 -13.12 -35.40 -0.96
C MET A 1 -11.79 -34.90 -0.40
N ILE A 2 -11.42 -33.64 -0.67
CA ILE A 2 -10.24 -33.04 -0.05
C ILE A 2 -10.61 -32.77 1.43
N PRO A 3 -9.79 -33.18 2.40
CA PRO A 3 -10.17 -33.15 3.81
C PRO A 3 -10.33 -31.71 4.30
N ALA A 4 -11.29 -31.49 5.21
CA ALA A 4 -11.67 -30.20 5.81
C ALA A 4 -10.49 -29.33 6.29
N GLN A 5 -9.35 -29.96 6.59
CA GLN A 5 -8.09 -29.29 6.93
C GLN A 5 -7.56 -28.34 5.84
N HIS A 6 -7.77 -28.63 4.55
CA HIS A 6 -7.31 -27.76 3.46
C HIS A 6 -8.14 -26.49 3.34
N SER A 7 -9.46 -26.58 3.57
CA SER A 7 -10.34 -25.41 3.56
C SER A 7 -10.07 -24.50 4.76
N ALA A 8 -9.86 -25.07 5.95
CA ALA A 8 -9.46 -24.30 7.13
C ALA A 8 -8.15 -23.55 6.92
N ARG A 9 -7.11 -24.23 6.40
CA ARG A 9 -5.84 -23.58 6.05
C ARG A 9 -6.02 -22.44 5.05
N ALA A 10 -6.83 -22.63 4.01
CA ALA A 10 -7.06 -21.58 3.00
C ALA A 10 -7.74 -20.35 3.59
N ILE A 11 -8.65 -20.54 4.56
CA ILE A 11 -9.29 -19.44 5.29
C ILE A 11 -8.26 -18.71 6.16
N ASP A 12 -7.46 -19.46 6.93
CA ASP A 12 -6.42 -18.87 7.80
C ASP A 12 -5.40 -18.05 6.97
N GLU A 13 -4.95 -18.59 5.83
CA GLU A 13 -4.10 -17.87 4.89
C GLU A 13 -4.78 -16.62 4.33
N GLY A 14 -6.07 -16.73 3.97
CA GLY A 14 -6.88 -15.59 3.53
C GLY A 14 -6.98 -14.48 4.57
N VAL A 15 -7.13 -14.83 5.85
CA VAL A 15 -7.15 -13.89 6.96
C VAL A 15 -5.79 -13.19 7.13
N LEU A 16 -4.68 -13.92 7.02
CA LEU A 16 -3.33 -13.34 7.11
C LEU A 16 -3.05 -12.36 5.98
N ILE A 17 -3.47 -12.71 4.75
CA ILE A 17 -3.37 -11.81 3.59
C ILE A 17 -4.24 -10.57 3.81
N ALA A 18 -5.48 -10.74 4.25
CA ALA A 18 -6.38 -9.63 4.54
C ALA A 18 -5.81 -8.68 5.59
N ARG A 19 -5.24 -9.21 6.69
CA ARG A 19 -4.56 -8.39 7.72
C ARG A 19 -3.45 -7.53 7.12
N SER A 20 -2.59 -8.13 6.30
CA SER A 20 -1.47 -7.43 5.67
C SER A 20 -1.96 -6.33 4.71
N ALA A 21 -3.00 -6.62 3.93
CA ALA A 21 -3.64 -5.63 3.05
C ALA A 21 -4.27 -4.48 3.85
N LEU A 22 -4.96 -4.79 4.94
CA LEU A 22 -5.59 -3.78 5.82
C LEU A 22 -4.56 -2.83 6.43
N THR A 23 -3.43 -3.36 6.94
CA THR A 23 -2.34 -2.52 7.46
C THR A 23 -1.82 -1.58 6.38
N LEU A 24 -1.59 -2.08 5.16
CA LEU A 24 -1.15 -1.25 4.03
C LEU A 24 -2.19 -0.18 3.64
N MET A 25 -3.47 -0.54 3.58
CA MET A 25 -4.57 0.38 3.26
C MET A 25 -4.69 1.48 4.33
N ALA A 26 -4.64 1.12 5.62
CA ALA A 26 -4.69 2.07 6.72
C ALA A 26 -3.45 2.98 6.76
N LYS A 27 -2.26 2.46 6.48
CA LYS A 27 -1.04 3.24 6.32
C LYS A 27 -1.16 4.27 5.20
N ASN A 28 -1.65 3.84 4.03
CA ASN A 28 -1.87 4.75 2.90
C ASN A 28 -2.93 5.80 3.22
N HIS A 29 -3.99 5.42 3.92
CA HIS A 29 -5.02 6.35 4.37
C HIS A 29 -4.44 7.43 5.30
N LEU A 30 -3.58 7.04 6.26
CA LEU A 30 -2.85 7.98 7.12
C LEU A 30 -1.98 8.94 6.32
N ILE A 31 -1.08 8.43 5.48
CA ILE A 31 -0.13 9.25 4.71
C ILE A 31 -0.87 10.22 3.79
N VAL A 32 -1.88 9.75 3.06
CA VAL A 32 -2.64 10.62 2.15
C VAL A 32 -3.50 11.62 2.94
N GLY A 33 -4.08 11.20 4.07
CA GLY A 33 -4.87 12.05 4.95
C GLY A 33 -4.08 13.24 5.47
N THR A 34 -2.88 12.98 6.00
CA THR A 34 -2.00 14.03 6.56
C THR A 34 -1.48 14.98 5.49
N LEU A 35 -1.02 14.45 4.35
CA LEU A 35 -0.45 15.28 3.29
C LEU A 35 -1.49 16.14 2.57
N ARG A 36 -2.74 15.67 2.45
CA ARG A 36 -3.77 16.36 1.66
C ARG A 36 -4.67 17.28 2.47
N ARG A 37 -4.97 16.91 3.73
CA ARG A 37 -5.96 17.61 4.56
C ARG A 37 -5.35 18.45 5.67
N ASP A 38 -4.02 18.42 5.83
CA ASP A 38 -3.32 19.02 6.98
C ASP A 38 -3.90 18.54 8.32
N GLU A 39 -4.44 17.33 8.32
CA GLU A 39 -4.99 16.68 9.51
C GLU A 39 -3.86 16.06 10.32
N SER A 40 -3.97 16.14 11.64
CA SER A 40 -3.04 15.46 12.53
C SER A 40 -3.16 13.94 12.37
N LEU A 41 -2.02 13.22 12.40
CA LEU A 41 -1.99 11.75 12.48
C LEU A 41 -2.86 11.20 13.63
N ALA A 42 -3.03 11.98 14.71
CA ALA A 42 -3.79 11.60 15.88
C ALA A 42 -5.31 11.80 15.75
N SER A 43 -5.77 12.59 14.76
CA SER A 43 -7.21 12.90 14.61
C SER A 43 -7.96 11.96 13.68
N LEU A 44 -7.25 11.11 12.92
CA LEU A 44 -7.87 10.16 11.99
C LEU A 44 -8.46 8.96 12.75
N ASP A 45 -9.73 8.66 12.49
CA ASP A 45 -10.42 7.47 13.02
C ASP A 45 -9.98 6.20 12.27
N LEU A 46 -8.77 5.73 12.58
CA LEU A 46 -8.24 4.50 11.99
C LEU A 46 -9.03 3.26 12.37
N PRO A 47 -9.44 3.06 13.64
CA PRO A 47 -10.28 1.92 14.00
C PRO A 47 -11.57 1.87 13.16
N GLY A 48 -12.25 3.01 12.95
CA GLY A 48 -13.40 3.11 12.07
C GLY A 48 -13.06 2.72 10.63
N PHE A 49 -11.99 3.29 10.07
CA PHE A 49 -11.52 2.97 8.72
C PHE A 49 -11.23 1.46 8.55
N VAL A 50 -10.54 0.83 9.51
CA VAL A 50 -10.22 -0.60 9.46
C VAL A 50 -11.49 -1.46 9.49
N ARG A 51 -12.49 -1.07 10.29
CA ARG A 51 -13.79 -1.78 10.33
C ARG A 51 -14.53 -1.68 9.01
N ASP A 52 -14.54 -0.50 8.40
CA ASP A 52 -15.18 -0.28 7.10
C ASP A 52 -14.48 -1.09 6.00
N GLU A 53 -13.16 -1.18 6.05
CA GLU A 53 -12.38 -1.95 5.08
C GLU A 53 -12.57 -3.46 5.28
N LEU A 54 -12.60 -3.95 6.52
CA LEU A 54 -12.97 -5.34 6.82
C LEU A 54 -14.36 -5.70 6.28
N ARG A 55 -15.33 -4.78 6.44
CA ARG A 55 -16.66 -4.96 5.87
C ARG A 55 -16.62 -5.03 4.34
N ARG A 56 -15.89 -4.11 3.70
CA ARG A 56 -15.75 -4.08 2.23
C ARG A 56 -15.13 -5.37 1.70
N LEU A 57 -14.03 -5.82 2.31
CA LEU A 57 -13.38 -7.09 1.94
C LEU A 57 -14.33 -8.28 2.11
N ALA A 58 -15.11 -8.31 3.19
CA ALA A 58 -16.11 -9.35 3.38
C ALA A 58 -17.17 -9.34 2.27
N ASP A 59 -17.67 -8.17 1.89
CA ASP A 59 -18.64 -8.02 0.80
C ASP A 59 -18.06 -8.47 -0.55
N GLU A 60 -16.77 -8.19 -0.81
CA GLU A 60 -16.06 -8.69 -2.00
C GLU A 60 -15.91 -10.21 -2.01
N GLN A 61 -15.64 -10.83 -0.86
CA GLN A 61 -15.60 -12.29 -0.75
C GLN A 61 -16.99 -12.90 -0.93
N SER A 62 -18.04 -12.30 -0.36
CA SER A 62 -19.43 -12.74 -0.59
C SER A 62 -19.81 -12.67 -2.07
N ALA A 63 -19.48 -11.58 -2.76
CA ALA A 63 -19.71 -11.46 -4.21
C ALA A 63 -18.89 -12.48 -5.01
N SER A 64 -17.68 -12.82 -4.55
CA SER A 64 -16.86 -13.87 -5.16
C SER A 64 -17.48 -15.25 -4.99
N ALA A 65 -18.06 -15.55 -3.83
CA ALA A 65 -18.79 -16.78 -3.58
C ALA A 65 -20.00 -16.91 -4.52
N GLU A 66 -20.82 -15.86 -4.61
CA GLU A 66 -22.00 -15.82 -5.50
C GLU A 66 -21.61 -16.05 -6.96
N ARG A 67 -20.54 -15.42 -7.43
CA ARG A 67 -20.02 -15.67 -8.79
C ARG A 67 -19.66 -17.14 -9.00
N MET A 68 -19.00 -17.79 -8.04
CA MET A 68 -18.65 -19.21 -8.17
C MET A 68 -19.89 -20.11 -8.25
N GLU A 69 -20.97 -19.77 -7.55
CA GLU A 69 -22.23 -20.51 -7.60
C GLU A 69 -22.95 -20.35 -8.95
N VAL A 70 -22.92 -19.14 -9.52
CA VAL A 70 -23.45 -18.88 -10.87
C VAL A 70 -22.67 -19.69 -11.91
N GLU A 71 -21.34 -19.67 -11.85
CA GLU A 71 -20.48 -20.44 -12.75
C GLU A 71 -20.69 -21.95 -12.59
N GLU A 72 -20.90 -22.43 -11.36
CA GLU A 72 -21.24 -23.82 -11.09
C GLU A 72 -22.57 -24.21 -11.76
N GLY A 73 -23.61 -23.38 -11.61
CA GLY A 73 -24.91 -23.60 -12.24
C GLY A 73 -24.81 -23.64 -13.77
N ALA A 74 -24.01 -22.75 -14.37
CA ALA A 74 -23.76 -22.73 -15.81
C ALA A 74 -22.99 -23.98 -16.27
N ALA A 75 -21.93 -24.36 -15.56
CA ALA A 75 -21.11 -25.54 -15.85
C ALA A 75 -21.91 -26.85 -15.75
N ALA A 76 -22.90 -26.93 -14.84
CA ALA A 76 -23.76 -28.09 -14.70
C ALA A 76 -24.69 -28.30 -15.90
N GLN A 77 -25.03 -27.22 -16.62
CA GLN A 77 -25.88 -27.24 -17.81
C GLN A 77 -25.09 -27.32 -19.13
N ALA A 78 -23.76 -27.18 -19.07
CA ALA A 78 -22.90 -27.17 -20.24
C ALA A 78 -22.65 -28.59 -20.79
N PHE A 79 -23.33 -28.95 -21.88
CA PHE A 79 -23.08 -30.15 -22.67
C PHE A 79 -22.45 -29.77 -24.02
N GLY A 80 -21.20 -30.18 -24.30
CA GLY A 80 -20.58 -29.99 -25.63
C GLY A 80 -19.05 -29.80 -25.66
N ALA A 81 -18.51 -29.62 -26.88
CA ALA A 81 -17.08 -29.38 -27.13
C ALA A 81 -16.69 -27.90 -26.89
N LEU A 82 -15.47 -27.69 -26.38
CA LEU A 82 -14.93 -26.40 -25.94
C LEU A 82 -15.00 -25.33 -27.03
N ARG A 83 -15.60 -24.17 -26.72
CA ARG A 83 -15.55 -22.98 -27.58
C ARG A 83 -14.70 -21.87 -26.95
N HIS A 84 -14.56 -21.82 -25.63
CA HIS A 84 -13.74 -20.80 -24.94
C HIS A 84 -12.98 -21.31 -23.70
N GLN A 85 -11.93 -20.57 -23.35
CA GLN A 85 -11.02 -20.79 -22.22
C GLN A 85 -11.66 -20.65 -20.82
N HIS A 86 -12.93 -20.28 -20.75
CA HIS A 86 -13.73 -20.22 -19.51
C HIS A 86 -14.91 -21.22 -19.50
N ASP A 87 -14.96 -22.18 -20.43
CA ASP A 87 -16.01 -23.21 -20.44
C ASP A 87 -15.76 -24.23 -19.32
N TYR A 88 -16.12 -23.86 -18.08
CA TYR A 88 -16.14 -24.77 -16.94
C TYR A 88 -17.03 -25.98 -17.25
N ARG A 89 -16.56 -27.17 -16.88
CA ARG A 89 -17.23 -28.44 -17.18
C ARG A 89 -17.91 -29.01 -15.94
N PRO A 90 -18.78 -30.01 -16.11
CA PRO A 90 -19.31 -30.81 -15.00
C PRO A 90 -18.22 -31.41 -14.09
N ALA A 91 -17.00 -31.62 -14.60
CA ALA A 91 -15.85 -32.07 -13.82
C ALA A 91 -15.34 -31.01 -12.81
N ASP A 92 -15.58 -29.72 -13.06
CA ASP A 92 -15.10 -28.60 -12.25
C ASP A 92 -16.09 -28.21 -11.14
N LEU A 93 -17.30 -28.77 -11.14
CA LEU A 93 -18.37 -28.41 -10.19
C LEU A 93 -17.92 -28.55 -8.73
N GLN A 94 -17.18 -29.61 -8.41
CA GLN A 94 -16.67 -29.80 -7.05
C GLN A 94 -15.69 -28.69 -6.65
N THR A 95 -14.83 -28.27 -7.57
CA THR A 95 -13.85 -27.20 -7.32
C THR A 95 -14.55 -25.85 -7.16
N LEU A 96 -15.56 -25.56 -8.00
CA LEU A 96 -16.35 -24.33 -7.92
C LEU A 96 -17.12 -24.23 -6.60
N ARG A 97 -17.80 -25.31 -6.20
CA ARG A 97 -18.44 -25.43 -4.87
C ARG A 97 -17.46 -25.17 -3.74
N GLN A 98 -16.32 -25.84 -3.76
CA GLN A 98 -15.31 -25.69 -2.71
C GLN A 98 -14.80 -24.24 -2.63
N ARG A 99 -14.61 -23.55 -3.77
CA ARG A 99 -14.22 -22.14 -3.79
C ARG A 99 -15.31 -21.23 -3.25
N ALA A 100 -16.58 -21.47 -3.61
CA ALA A 100 -17.71 -20.74 -3.07
C ALA A 100 -17.78 -20.86 -1.54
N ASP A 101 -17.61 -22.07 -1.01
CA ASP A 101 -17.60 -22.34 0.43
C ASP A 101 -16.46 -21.61 1.14
N ILE A 102 -15.24 -21.62 0.56
CA ILE A 102 -14.08 -20.92 1.12
C ILE A 102 -14.32 -19.41 1.15
N TYR A 103 -14.78 -18.82 0.05
CA TYR A 103 -15.05 -17.37 0.00
C TYR A 103 -16.15 -16.97 0.99
N ARG A 104 -17.21 -17.77 1.11
CA ARG A 104 -18.29 -17.54 2.07
C ARG A 104 -17.81 -17.61 3.52
N ALA A 105 -16.99 -18.61 3.84
CA ALA A 105 -16.40 -18.77 5.16
C ALA A 105 -15.43 -17.63 5.50
N LEU A 106 -14.58 -17.23 4.54
CA LEU A 106 -13.68 -16.09 4.70
C LEU A 106 -14.47 -14.78 4.89
N ALA A 107 -15.54 -14.56 4.14
CA ALA A 107 -16.41 -13.40 4.33
C ALA A 107 -16.98 -13.33 5.75
N ALA A 108 -17.49 -14.46 6.26
CA ALA A 108 -18.02 -14.55 7.62
C ALA A 108 -16.93 -14.27 8.68
N GLU A 109 -15.73 -14.80 8.48
CA GLU A 109 -14.61 -14.58 9.39
C GLU A 109 -14.15 -13.11 9.38
N LEU A 110 -14.08 -12.46 8.22
CA LEU A 110 -13.76 -11.03 8.12
C LEU A 110 -14.80 -10.16 8.85
N LEU A 111 -16.08 -10.51 8.79
CA LEU A 111 -17.13 -9.82 9.56
C LEU A 111 -16.99 -10.05 11.07
N ARG A 112 -16.61 -11.26 11.48
CA ARG A 112 -16.31 -11.55 12.89
C ARG A 112 -15.13 -10.70 13.37
N LEU A 113 -14.08 -10.61 12.56
CA LEU A 113 -12.87 -9.83 12.85
C LEU A 113 -13.11 -8.31 12.86
N ARG A 114 -14.06 -7.82 12.07
CA ARG A 114 -14.50 -6.41 12.13
C ARG A 114 -14.94 -6.02 13.55
N ASP A 115 -15.62 -6.92 14.23
CA ASP A 115 -16.17 -6.69 15.55
C ASP A 115 -15.16 -7.04 16.67
N ASP A 116 -13.96 -7.53 16.30
CA ASP A 116 -12.84 -7.78 17.20
C ASP A 116 -12.03 -6.51 17.44
N ALA A 117 -12.27 -5.86 18.57
CA ALA A 117 -11.60 -4.61 18.95
C ALA A 117 -10.08 -4.76 19.08
N GLN A 118 -9.57 -5.93 19.48
CA GLN A 118 -8.12 -6.14 19.65
C GLN A 118 -7.44 -6.23 18.28
N LEU A 119 -8.02 -6.99 17.35
CA LEU A 119 -7.50 -7.06 15.99
C LEU A 119 -7.52 -5.67 15.33
N VAL A 120 -8.67 -4.99 15.37
CA VAL A 120 -8.83 -3.66 14.78
C VAL A 120 -7.80 -2.68 15.34
N SER A 121 -7.63 -2.67 16.67
CA SER A 121 -6.63 -1.82 17.31
C SER A 121 -5.21 -2.18 16.87
N SER A 122 -4.87 -3.48 16.82
CA SER A 122 -3.52 -3.89 16.41
C SER A 122 -3.18 -3.47 14.98
N VAL A 123 -4.12 -3.60 14.05
CA VAL A 123 -3.94 -3.18 12.65
C VAL A 123 -3.74 -1.66 12.56
N ALA A 124 -4.52 -0.89 13.35
CA ALA A 124 -4.40 0.55 13.40
C ALA A 124 -3.04 1.02 13.97
N GLU A 125 -2.56 0.36 15.03
CA GLU A 125 -1.25 0.67 15.61
C GLU A 125 -0.10 0.29 14.66
N ASP A 126 -0.14 -0.89 14.05
CA ASP A 126 0.85 -1.32 13.06
C ASP A 126 0.91 -0.31 11.90
N ALA A 127 -0.25 0.08 11.36
CA ALA A 127 -0.34 1.06 10.29
C ALA A 127 0.23 2.42 10.68
N ARG A 128 0.03 2.85 11.94
CA ARG A 128 0.58 4.11 12.47
C ARG A 128 2.09 4.04 12.59
N ALA A 129 2.63 2.96 13.15
CA ALA A 129 4.06 2.75 13.29
C ALA A 129 4.76 2.74 11.91
N ASP A 130 4.20 2.03 10.95
CA ASP A 130 4.72 1.96 9.58
C ASP A 130 4.64 3.32 8.88
N ALA A 131 3.51 4.02 8.98
CA ALA A 131 3.35 5.35 8.40
C ALA A 131 4.38 6.33 8.96
N TRP A 132 4.64 6.28 10.27
CA TRP A 132 5.58 7.21 10.90
C TRP A 132 7.03 6.93 10.51
N THR A 133 7.38 5.65 10.37
CA THR A 133 8.67 5.23 9.83
C THR A 133 8.86 5.72 8.39
N GLU A 134 7.85 5.58 7.54
CA GLU A 134 7.91 5.99 6.13
C GLU A 134 7.98 7.51 5.96
N ILE A 135 7.16 8.27 6.71
CA ILE A 135 7.21 9.74 6.71
C ILE A 135 8.57 10.22 7.21
N GLY A 136 9.10 9.66 8.30
CA GLY A 136 10.41 10.00 8.83
C GLY A 136 11.52 9.79 7.81
N ALA A 137 11.54 8.63 7.15
CA ALA A 137 12.53 8.32 6.12
C ALA A 137 12.49 9.32 4.94
N VAL A 138 11.29 9.73 4.52
CA VAL A 138 11.12 10.73 3.44
C VAL A 138 11.58 12.11 3.90
N LEU A 139 11.28 12.51 5.14
CA LEU A 139 11.72 13.79 5.71
C LEU A 139 13.24 13.85 5.84
N ASP A 140 13.87 12.80 6.37
CA ASP A 140 15.33 12.72 6.50
C ASP A 140 16.01 12.83 5.13
N ALA A 141 15.55 12.04 4.15
CA ALA A 141 16.07 12.10 2.79
C ALA A 141 15.91 13.50 2.15
N ARG A 142 14.79 14.18 2.44
CA ARG A 142 14.54 15.54 1.95
C ARG A 142 15.43 16.57 2.64
N LEU A 143 15.65 16.45 3.95
CA LEU A 143 16.52 17.32 4.72
C LEU A 143 17.98 17.17 4.27
N ASP A 144 18.46 15.94 4.11
CA ASP A 144 19.82 15.67 3.62
C ASP A 144 20.06 16.29 2.24
N MET A 145 19.08 16.18 1.35
CA MET A 145 19.14 16.84 0.04
C MET A 145 19.24 18.37 0.17
N LEU A 146 18.44 18.99 1.05
CA LEU A 146 18.46 20.44 1.26
C LEU A 146 19.81 20.90 1.84
N VAL A 147 20.37 20.15 2.78
CA VAL A 147 21.70 20.41 3.35
C VAL A 147 22.77 20.33 2.26
N ALA A 148 22.73 19.31 1.40
CA ALA A 148 23.67 19.15 0.29
C ALA A 148 23.58 20.32 -0.71
N ILE A 149 22.37 20.76 -1.06
CA ILE A 149 22.15 21.92 -1.94
C ILE A 149 22.74 23.19 -1.32
N SER A 150 22.50 23.41 -0.02
CA SER A 150 23.05 24.57 0.70
C SER A 150 24.58 24.55 0.71
N ALA A 151 25.18 23.40 1.01
CA ALA A 151 26.64 23.24 1.04
C ALA A 151 27.29 23.50 -0.33
N GLU A 152 26.67 23.04 -1.43
CA GLU A 152 27.14 23.34 -2.78
C GLU A 152 26.98 24.82 -3.13
N ALA A 153 25.88 25.47 -2.71
CA ALA A 153 25.67 26.90 -2.89
C ALA A 153 26.76 27.72 -2.19
N ASP A 154 27.10 27.37 -0.94
CA ASP A 154 28.17 28.00 -0.17
C ASP A 154 29.54 27.80 -0.84
N THR A 155 29.82 26.58 -1.30
CA THR A 155 31.05 26.23 -2.02
C THR A 155 31.16 27.01 -3.33
N ARG A 156 30.07 27.13 -4.09
CA ARG A 156 30.00 27.93 -5.31
C ARG A 156 30.23 29.41 -5.01
N ALA A 157 29.62 29.96 -3.97
CA ALA A 157 29.82 31.35 -3.57
C ALA A 157 31.27 31.63 -3.15
N ALA A 158 31.91 30.70 -2.42
CA ALA A 158 33.34 30.78 -2.10
C ALA A 158 34.22 30.76 -3.36
N ARG A 159 33.94 29.87 -4.33
CA ARG A 159 34.64 29.83 -5.62
C ARG A 159 34.48 31.13 -6.42
N MET A 160 33.27 31.68 -6.51
CA MET A 160 33.04 32.96 -7.21
C MET A 160 33.79 34.13 -6.57
N ARG A 161 33.83 34.20 -5.22
CA ARG A 161 34.64 35.20 -4.51
C ARG A 161 36.14 35.04 -4.75
N ALA A 162 36.63 33.81 -4.91
CA ALA A 162 38.04 33.58 -5.28
C ALA A 162 38.32 34.07 -6.70
N VAL A 163 37.51 33.66 -7.68
CA VAL A 163 37.63 34.11 -9.09
C VAL A 163 37.58 35.63 -9.20
N GLN A 164 36.66 36.29 -8.49
CA GLN A 164 36.54 37.75 -8.54
C GLN A 164 37.77 38.47 -7.98
N ARG A 165 38.39 37.93 -6.92
CA ARG A 165 39.67 38.43 -6.40
C ARG A 165 40.80 38.26 -7.40
N ASP A 166 40.88 37.09 -8.04
CA ASP A 166 41.93 36.80 -9.02
C ASP A 166 41.82 37.68 -10.26
N VAL A 167 40.60 37.86 -10.78
CA VAL A 167 40.32 38.79 -11.90
C VAL A 167 40.72 40.22 -11.53
N GLY A 168 40.34 40.71 -10.35
CA GLY A 168 40.73 42.05 -9.90
C GLY A 168 42.25 42.22 -9.69
N ASN A 169 42.97 41.15 -9.36
CA ASN A 169 44.43 41.17 -9.27
C ASN A 169 45.10 41.22 -10.65
N LEU A 170 44.52 40.56 -11.66
CA LEU A 170 45.00 40.60 -13.04
C LEU A 170 44.80 41.99 -13.66
N ASP A 171 43.64 42.61 -13.42
CA ASP A 171 43.32 43.94 -13.93
C ASP A 171 44.28 45.01 -13.36
N ARG A 172 44.56 44.97 -12.05
CA ARG A 172 45.57 45.82 -11.42
C ARG A 172 46.99 45.58 -11.93
N ARG A 173 47.36 44.33 -12.21
CA ARG A 173 48.65 44.01 -12.83
C ARG A 173 48.71 44.55 -14.25
N PHE A 174 47.65 44.47 -15.04
CA PHE A 174 47.62 45.01 -16.40
C PHE A 174 47.70 46.54 -16.43
N LEU A 175 46.99 47.23 -15.52
CA LEU A 175 47.03 48.69 -15.40
C LEU A 175 48.40 49.21 -14.92
N GLY A 176 49.15 48.42 -14.14
CA GLY A 176 50.51 48.75 -13.72
C GLY A 176 51.55 48.72 -14.85
N TRP A 177 51.25 48.11 -16.01
CA TRP A 177 52.12 48.10 -17.19
C TRP A 177 51.79 49.24 -18.19
N GLN A 178 50.80 50.08 -17.90
CA GLN A 178 50.42 51.23 -18.74
C GLN A 178 50.94 52.60 -18.21
N THR A 179 51.72 52.61 -17.13
CA THR A 179 52.24 53.85 -16.49
C THR A 179 53.75 54.08 -16.59
N ASP A 180 54.45 53.44 -17.53
CA ASP A 180 55.81 53.83 -17.92
C ASP A 180 55.86 54.26 -19.39
#